data_AF-A0A519TFJ1-F1
#
_entry.id   AF-A0A519TFJ1-F1
#
_cell.length_a   1.000
_cell.length_b   1.000
_cell.length_c   1.000
_cell.angle_alpha   90.00
_cell.angle_beta   90.00
_cell.angle_gamma   90.00
#
_symmetry.space_group_name_H-M   'P 1'
#
loop_
_entity.id
_entity.type
_entity.pdbx_description
1 polymer ?
#
loop_
_entity_poly.entity_id
_entity_poly.type
_entity_poly.pdbx_seq_one_letter_code
_entity_poly.pdbx_strand_id
1 'polypeptide(L)'
;EVLSGAKPIFENFAEQIINEGLESGELAERKFFSKRYKDALWVQYAFILNFWINDDSNGFEKTDEAIERGIQVTFDLFQRSPIDNLFEYGKFLSQNGKLKEKMGF
;
A
#
# COMPACT_ATOMS: atom_id res chain seq x y z
N GLU A 1 11.50 -11.06 -14.85
CA GLU A 1 10.99 -11.57 -16.15
C GLU A 1 9.81 -12.52 -16.00
N VAL A 2 9.88 -13.53 -15.12
CA VAL A 2 8.83 -14.58 -14.99
C VAL A 2 7.40 -14.03 -14.80
N LEU A 3 7.21 -13.01 -13.95
CA LEU A 3 5.87 -12.46 -13.66
C LEU A 3 5.44 -11.30 -14.59
N SER A 4 6.24 -10.96 -15.62
CA SER A 4 5.98 -9.76 -16.44
C SER A 4 4.65 -9.81 -17.18
N GLY A 5 4.23 -11.00 -17.63
CA GLY A 5 2.94 -11.20 -18.30
C GLY A 5 1.74 -11.16 -17.34
N ALA A 6 1.93 -11.52 -16.07
CA ALA A 6 0.88 -11.50 -15.07
C ALA A 6 0.60 -10.08 -14.55
N LYS A 7 1.63 -9.23 -14.48
CA LYS A 7 1.54 -7.87 -13.96
C LYS A 7 0.40 -7.02 -14.58
N PRO A 8 0.31 -6.85 -15.91
CA PRO A 8 -0.74 -6.01 -16.49
C PRO A 8 -2.16 -6.57 -16.25
N ILE A 9 -2.31 -7.90 -16.18
CA ILE A 9 -3.59 -8.56 -15.89
C ILE A 9 -4.00 -8.28 -14.45
N PHE A 10 -3.07 -8.47 -13.51
CA PHE A 10 -3.29 -8.21 -12.10
C PHE A 10 -3.60 -6.73 -11.84
N GLU A 11 -2.81 -5.80 -12.40
CA GLU A 11 -3.01 -4.38 -12.20
C GLU A 11 -4.35 -3.90 -12.77
N ASN A 12 -4.79 -4.45 -13.91
CA ASN A 12 -6.10 -4.12 -14.47
C ASN A 12 -7.25 -4.60 -13.57
N PHE A 13 -7.17 -5.85 -13.08
CA PHE A 13 -8.12 -6.39 -12.11
C PHE A 13 -8.15 -5.56 -10.82
N ALA A 14 -6.97 -5.27 -10.26
CA ALA A 14 -6.85 -4.47 -9.03
C ALA A 14 -7.40 -3.05 -9.21
N GLU A 15 -7.18 -2.42 -10.36
CA GLU A 15 -7.67 -1.08 -10.66
C GLU A 15 -9.20 -1.02 -10.69
N GLN A 16 -9.88 -2.05 -11.19
CA GLN A 16 -11.35 -2.15 -11.14
C GLN A 16 -11.85 -2.17 -9.69
N ILE A 17 -11.30 -3.05 -8.85
CA ILE A 17 -11.69 -3.17 -7.44
C ILE A 17 -11.36 -1.89 -6.66
N ILE A 18 -10.19 -1.30 -6.90
CA ILE A 18 -9.79 -0.05 -6.25
C ILE A 18 -10.77 1.07 -6.60
N ASN A 19 -11.22 1.17 -7.87
CA ASN A 19 -12.18 2.19 -8.27
C ASN A 19 -13.53 1.99 -7.57
N GLU A 20 -14.03 0.76 -7.47
CA GLU A 20 -15.25 0.44 -6.70
C GLU A 20 -15.10 0.84 -5.22
N GLY A 21 -13.94 0.54 -4.63
CA GLY A 21 -13.62 0.92 -3.25
C GLY A 21 -13.51 2.43 -3.03
N LEU A 22 -13.01 3.18 -4.02
CA LEU A 22 -12.96 4.64 -3.98
C LEU A 22 -14.35 5.27 -4.15
N GLU A 23 -15.17 4.74 -5.06
CA GLU A 23 -16.53 5.22 -5.34
C GLU A 23 -17.48 4.96 -4.16
N SER A 24 -17.35 3.80 -3.50
CA SER A 24 -18.10 3.46 -2.29
C SER A 24 -17.61 4.20 -1.04
N GLY A 25 -16.38 4.72 -1.06
CA GLY A 25 -15.74 5.36 0.07
C GLY A 25 -15.08 4.41 1.08
N GLU A 26 -15.03 3.10 0.77
CA GLU A 26 -14.28 2.11 1.55
C GLU A 26 -12.76 2.35 1.52
N LEU A 27 -12.25 2.89 0.40
CA LEU A 27 -10.86 3.31 0.25
C LEU A 27 -10.73 4.83 0.36
N ALA A 28 -9.65 5.28 1.00
CA ALA A 28 -9.34 6.70 1.07
C ALA A 28 -8.89 7.24 -0.30
N GLU A 29 -9.62 8.22 -0.85
CA GLU A 29 -9.15 8.97 -2.00
C GLU A 29 -8.05 9.96 -1.59
N ARG A 30 -6.83 9.72 -2.06
CA ARG A 30 -5.65 10.55 -1.81
C ARG A 30 -5.12 11.08 -3.12
N LYS A 31 -5.14 12.41 -3.27
CA LYS A 31 -4.59 13.08 -4.44
C LYS A 31 -3.15 12.60 -4.69
N PHE A 32 -2.89 12.10 -5.90
CA PHE A 32 -1.63 11.47 -6.35
C PHE A 32 -1.30 10.07 -5.81
N PHE A 33 -1.85 9.65 -4.68
CA PHE A 33 -1.53 8.35 -4.05
C PHE A 33 -2.47 7.22 -4.48
N SER A 34 -3.77 7.50 -4.71
CA SER A 34 -4.73 6.44 -5.08
C SER A 34 -4.33 5.68 -6.34
N LYS A 35 -3.69 6.36 -7.31
CA LYS A 35 -3.18 5.74 -8.55
C LYS A 35 -2.07 4.70 -8.31
N ARG A 36 -1.45 4.72 -7.12
CA ARG A 36 -0.36 3.84 -6.72
C ARG A 36 -0.84 2.66 -5.86
N TYR A 37 -2.12 2.59 -5.50
CA TYR A 37 -2.65 1.46 -4.74
C TYR A 37 -2.47 0.14 -5.50
N LYS A 38 -2.65 0.13 -6.82
CA LYS A 38 -2.38 -1.06 -7.65
C LYS A 38 -0.91 -1.48 -7.63
N ASP A 39 0.02 -0.52 -7.61
CA ASP A 39 1.45 -0.81 -7.49
C ASP A 39 1.76 -1.48 -6.14
N ALA A 40 1.14 -0.99 -5.05
CA ALA A 40 1.30 -1.58 -3.72
C ALA A 40 0.73 -3.00 -3.64
N LEU A 41 -0.46 -3.23 -4.21
CA LEU A 41 -1.05 -4.56 -4.30
C LEU A 41 -0.19 -5.52 -5.14
N TRP A 42 0.44 -5.02 -6.21
CA TRP A 42 1.37 -5.82 -7.00
C TRP A 42 2.61 -6.23 -6.20
N VAL A 43 3.18 -5.30 -5.43
CA VAL A 43 4.32 -5.59 -4.54
C VAL A 43 3.91 -6.63 -3.48
N GLN A 44 2.73 -6.48 -2.87
CA GLN A 44 2.22 -7.43 -1.88
C GLN A 44 2.01 -8.82 -2.48
N TYR A 45 1.43 -8.90 -3.68
CA TYR A 45 1.26 -10.16 -4.41
C TYR A 45 2.60 -10.85 -4.69
N ALA A 46 3.58 -10.11 -5.21
CA ALA A 46 4.92 -10.64 -5.47
C ALA A 46 5.63 -11.06 -4.18
N PHE A 47 5.46 -10.32 -3.08
CA PHE A 47 5.99 -10.67 -1.77
C PHE A 47 5.41 -11.99 -1.28
N ILE A 48 4.08 -12.17 -1.30
CA ILE A 48 3.44 -13.42 -0.85
C ILE A 48 3.86 -14.60 -1.71
N LEU A 49 3.89 -14.46 -3.04
CA LEU A 49 4.37 -15.52 -3.92
C LEU A 49 5.81 -15.91 -3.60
N ASN A 50 6.69 -14.94 -3.41
CA ASN A 50 8.08 -15.21 -3.06
C ASN A 50 8.18 -15.85 -1.67
N PHE A 51 7.40 -15.37 -0.69
CA PHE A 51 7.38 -15.95 0.65
C PHE A 51 6.95 -17.42 0.60
N TRP A 52 5.85 -17.70 -0.09
CA TRP A 52 5.28 -19.03 -0.25
C TRP A 52 6.26 -20.03 -0.86
N ILE A 53 6.98 -19.64 -1.92
CA ILE A 53 7.97 -20.51 -2.59
C ILE A 53 9.13 -20.89 -1.64
N ASN A 54 9.39 -20.10 -0.60
CA ASN A 54 10.48 -20.32 0.35
C ASN A 54 9.98 -20.78 1.74
N ASP A 55 8.70 -21.10 1.88
CA ASP A 55 8.12 -21.48 3.16
C ASP A 55 8.18 -22.99 3.37
N ASP A 56 9.13 -23.44 4.19
CA ASP A 56 9.32 -24.84 4.58
C ASP A 56 8.59 -25.20 5.88
N SER A 57 7.69 -24.35 6.39
CA SER A 57 6.89 -24.66 7.58
C SER A 57 5.87 -25.77 7.31
N ASN A 58 5.38 -26.42 8.38
CA ASN A 58 4.45 -27.53 8.23
C ASN A 58 3.15 -27.05 7.59
N GLY A 59 2.87 -27.53 6.38
CA GLY A 59 1.68 -27.13 5.64
C GLY A 59 1.66 -25.65 5.22
N PHE A 60 2.81 -24.97 5.17
CA PHE A 60 2.93 -23.55 4.79
C PHE A 60 2.23 -22.57 5.77
N GLU A 61 2.13 -22.93 7.06
CA GLU A 61 1.48 -22.10 8.09
C GLU A 61 2.03 -20.67 8.19
N LYS A 62 3.31 -20.45 7.86
CA LYS A 62 3.89 -19.09 7.87
C LYS A 62 3.42 -18.26 6.69
N THR A 63 3.12 -18.87 5.55
CA THR A 63 2.52 -18.19 4.40
C THR A 63 1.13 -17.70 4.76
N ASP A 64 0.35 -18.52 5.47
CA ASP A 64 -0.96 -18.10 6.00
C ASP A 64 -0.81 -16.90 6.93
N GLU A 65 0.13 -16.95 7.86
CA GLU A 65 0.44 -15.82 8.76
C GLU A 65 0.90 -14.57 7.98
N ALA A 66 1.71 -14.73 6.94
CA ALA A 66 2.17 -13.64 6.09
C ALA A 66 1.02 -13.00 5.30
N ILE A 67 0.06 -13.80 4.82
CA ILE A 67 -1.16 -13.32 4.17
C ILE A 67 -2.01 -12.53 5.16
N GLU A 68 -2.29 -13.09 6.34
CA GLU A 68 -3.13 -12.44 7.36
C GLU A 68 -2.55 -11.09 7.78
N ARG A 69 -1.27 -11.07 8.17
CA ARG A 69 -0.59 -9.84 8.58
C ARG A 69 -0.46 -8.84 7.43
N GLY A 70 -0.12 -9.32 6.23
CA GLY A 70 0.06 -8.48 5.05
C GLY A 70 -1.24 -7.80 4.59
N ILE A 71 -2.35 -8.53 4.62
CA ILE A 71 -3.68 -8.00 4.33
C ILE A 71 -4.07 -6.93 5.35
N GLN A 72 -3.87 -7.20 6.65
CA GLN A 72 -4.19 -6.23 7.70
C GLN A 72 -3.42 -4.91 7.52
N VAL A 73 -2.10 -5.00 7.28
CA VAL A 73 -1.27 -3.81 7.00
C VAL A 73 -1.75 -3.07 5.75
N THR A 74 -2.10 -3.79 4.69
CA THR A 74 -2.58 -3.18 3.44
C THR A 74 -3.88 -2.40 3.66
N PHE A 75 -4.84 -2.98 4.39
CA PHE A 75 -6.10 -2.29 4.72
C PHE A 75 -5.88 -1.07 5.62
N ASP A 76 -5.04 -1.18 6.64
CA ASP A 76 -4.70 -0.05 7.51
C ASP A 76 -4.14 1.12 6.69
N LEU A 77 -3.25 0.84 5.73
CA LEU A 77 -2.68 1.86 4.84
C LEU A 77 -3.71 2.48 3.91
N PHE A 78 -4.68 1.71 3.42
CA PHE A 78 -5.70 2.21 2.50
C PHE A 78 -6.83 2.98 3.19
N GLN A 79 -7.06 2.74 4.48
CA GLN A 79 -7.98 3.53 5.29
C GLN A 79 -7.40 4.91 5.63
N ARG A 80 -8.29 5.87 5.91
CA ARG A 80 -7.98 7.32 6.12
C ARG A 80 -7.07 7.65 7.32
N SER A 81 -6.54 6.67 8.05
CA SER A 81 -5.95 6.93 9.37
C SER A 81 -4.41 7.04 9.33
N PRO A 82 -3.63 6.05 8.89
CA PRO A 82 -2.20 6.04 9.21
C PRO A 82 -1.35 6.96 8.32
N ILE A 83 -1.53 6.90 7.00
CA ILE A 83 -0.73 7.69 6.05
C ILE A 83 -1.09 9.17 6.16
N ASP A 84 -2.38 9.48 6.33
CA ASP A 84 -2.86 10.85 6.41
C ASP A 84 -2.32 11.55 7.66
N ASN A 85 -2.31 10.85 8.81
CA ASN A 85 -1.69 11.35 10.05
C ASN A 85 -0.18 11.63 9.89
N LEU A 86 0.55 10.75 9.20
CA LEU A 86 1.99 10.97 8.93
C LEU A 86 2.22 12.20 8.04
N PHE A 87 1.36 12.41 7.04
CA PHE A 87 1.44 13.58 6.16
C PHE A 87 1.09 14.87 6.90
N GLU A 88 0.03 14.87 7.70
CA GLU A 88 -0.36 16.01 8.55
C GLU A 88 0.74 16.36 9.54
N TYR A 89 1.36 15.37 10.17
CA TYR A 89 2.50 15.57 11.04
C TYR A 89 3.71 16.15 10.28
N GLY A 90 4.03 15.64 9.10
CA GLY A 90 5.07 16.20 8.24
C GLY A 90 4.80 17.65 7.84
N LYS A 91 3.55 18.00 7.51
CA LYS A 91 3.11 19.37 7.25
C LYS A 91 3.27 20.25 8.49
N PHE A 92 2.88 19.76 9.67
CA PHE A 92 3.08 20.43 10.95
C PHE A 92 4.56 20.72 11.21
N LEU A 93 5.44 19.74 11.03
CA LEU A 93 6.89 19.91 11.20
C LEU A 93 7.48 20.90 10.19
N SER A 94 7.00 20.92 8.95
CA SER A 94 7.45 21.89 7.94
C SER A 94 7.02 23.32 8.27
N GLN A 95 5.80 23.49 8.77
CA GLN A 95 5.24 24.79 9.14
C GLN A 95 5.85 25.36 10.44
N ASN A 96 6.13 24.49 11.42
CA ASN A 96 6.60 24.89 12.76
C ASN A 96 8.09 24.65 12.99
N GLY A 97 8.73 23.87 12.13
CA GLY A 97 10.17 23.73 12.10
C GLY A 97 10.81 25.02 11.60
N LYS A 98 11.94 25.41 12.19
CA LYS A 98 12.77 26.58 11.85
C LYS A 98 13.33 26.58 10.39
N LEU A 99 12.80 25.71 9.52
CA LEU A 99 13.17 25.58 8.11
C LEU A 99 12.81 26.83 7.30
N LYS A 100 11.66 27.47 7.59
CA LYS A 100 11.31 28.78 7.00
C LYS A 100 12.25 29.89 7.47
N GLU A 101 12.56 29.94 8.77
CA GLU A 101 13.41 30.95 9.39
C GLU A 101 14.85 30.95 8.85
N LYS A 102 15.35 29.79 8.39
CA LYS A 102 16.71 29.60 7.88
C LYS A 102 16.87 29.83 6.36
N MET A 103 15.76 29.95 5.62
CA MET A 103 15.77 30.13 4.15
C MET A 103 15.47 31.55 3.66
N GLY A 104 15.27 32.53 4.56
CA GLY A 104 15.30 33.95 4.19
C GLY A 104 14.15 34.42 3.29
N PHE A 105 12.93 33.96 3.54
CA PHE A 105 11.68 34.62 3.13
C PHE A 105 10.77 34.80 4.34
#